data_AF-A0A357N312-F1
#
_entry.id   AF-A0A357N312-F1
#
_cell.length_a   1.000
_cell.length_b   1.000
_cell.length_c   1.000
_cell.angle_alpha   90.00
_cell.angle_beta   90.00
_cell.angle_gamma   90.00
#
_symmetry.space_group_name_H-M   'P 1'
#
loop_
_entity.id
_entity.type
_entity.pdbx_description
1 polymer ?
#
loop_
_entity_poly.entity_id
_entity_poly.type
_entity_poly.pdbx_seq_one_letter_code
_entity_poly.pdbx_strand_id
1 'polypeptide(L)' 'MSTASTNNTNARPVMILAGGTGGHIFPGLAVARVLRQRGVPVTWMGADGAMETRLVPQHD' A
#
# COMPACT_ATOMS: atom_id res chain seq x y z
N MET A 1 -34.92 5.59 -4.15
CA MET A 1 -33.62 6.13 -4.61
C MET A 1 -32.54 5.15 -4.18
N SER A 2 -32.10 4.27 -5.08
CA SER A 2 -31.08 3.26 -4.80
C SER A 2 -29.72 3.82 -5.26
N THR A 3 -28.85 4.10 -4.31
CA THR A 3 -27.45 4.49 -4.59
C THR A 3 -26.67 3.22 -4.93
N ALA A 4 -26.64 2.86 -6.21
CA ALA A 4 -25.76 1.82 -6.70
C ALA A 4 -24.30 2.26 -6.48
N SER A 5 -23.63 1.63 -5.51
CA SER A 5 -22.19 1.77 -5.28
C SER A 5 -21.47 1.39 -6.57
N THR A 6 -20.87 2.37 -7.24
CA THR A 6 -20.03 2.13 -8.43
C THR A 6 -18.75 1.47 -7.95
N ASN A 7 -18.76 0.13 -7.85
CA ASN A 7 -17.54 -0.64 -7.63
C ASN A 7 -16.66 -0.45 -8.86
N ASN A 8 -15.65 0.40 -8.74
CA ASN A 8 -14.67 0.67 -9.78
C ASN A 8 -13.78 -0.58 -10.00
N THR A 9 -14.27 -1.52 -10.80
CA THR A 9 -13.59 -2.77 -11.20
C THR A 9 -12.33 -2.55 -12.03
N ASN A 10 -11.97 -1.30 -12.36
CA ASN A 10 -10.72 -0.93 -13.02
C ASN A 10 -9.65 -0.42 -12.05
N ALA A 11 -9.85 -0.50 -10.74
CA ALA A 11 -8.80 -0.29 -9.77
C ALA A 11 -7.67 -1.32 -10.03
N ARG A 12 -6.55 -0.86 -10.61
CA ARG A 12 -5.33 -1.64 -10.83
C ARG A 12 -4.36 -1.32 -9.69
N PRO A 13 -4.42 -2.05 -8.56
CA PRO A 13 -3.55 -1.76 -7.43
C PRO A 13 -2.09 -1.98 -7.79
N VAL A 14 -1.21 -1.15 -7.23
CA VAL A 14 0.23 -1.37 -7.24
C VAL A 14 0.60 -2.19 -6.02
N MET A 15 1.22 -3.35 -6.24
CA MET A 15 1.81 -4.15 -5.16
C MET A 15 3.27 -3.77 -4.96
N ILE A 16 3.63 -3.38 -3.74
CA ILE A 16 5.01 -3.11 -3.34
C ILE A 16 5.53 -4.33 -2.57
N LEU A 17 6.65 -4.89 -3.04
CA LEU A 17 7.37 -5.96 -2.37
C LEU A 17 8.62 -5.36 -1.71
N ALA A 18 8.55 -5.14 -0.40
CA ALA A 18 9.66 -4.58 0.37
C ALA A 18 9.60 -5.06 1.83
N GLY A 19 10.77 -5.21 2.44
CA GLY A 19 10.90 -5.71 3.80
C GLY A 19 12.35 -5.65 4.29
N GLY A 20 12.59 -6.21 5.48
CA GLY A 20 13.90 -6.26 6.11
C GLY A 20 14.07 -5.18 7.17
N THR A 21 15.17 -4.43 7.12
CA THR A 21 15.37 -3.25 7.98
C THR A 21 14.73 -2.01 7.33
N GLY A 22 15.17 -0.79 7.63
CA GLY A 22 14.58 0.41 7.04
C GLY A 22 14.89 0.66 5.56
N GLY A 23 15.98 0.10 5.04
CA GLY A 23 16.56 0.50 3.75
C GLY A 23 15.64 0.34 2.53
N HIS A 24 14.76 -0.68 2.54
CA HIS A 24 13.74 -0.88 1.51
C HIS A 24 12.35 -0.40 1.97
N ILE A 25 12.07 -0.50 3.27
CA ILE A 25 10.75 -0.16 3.84
C ILE A 25 10.46 1.33 3.69
N PHE A 26 11.35 2.21 4.13
CA PHE A 26 11.07 3.66 4.12
C PHE A 26 10.95 4.25 2.71
N PRO A 27 11.82 3.91 1.73
CA PRO A 27 11.61 4.33 0.35
C PRO A 27 10.32 3.77 -0.25
N GLY A 28 9.97 2.50 0.05
CA GLY A 28 8.71 1.90 -0.39
C GLY A 28 7.49 2.66 0.15
N LEU A 29 7.52 3.03 1.43
CA LEU A 29 6.46 3.82 2.07
C LEU A 29 6.34 5.24 1.47
N ALA A 30 7.47 5.87 1.13
CA ALA A 30 7.47 7.16 0.44
C ALA A 30 6.79 7.07 -0.94
N VAL A 31 7.09 6.01 -1.71
CA VAL A 31 6.43 5.75 -3.00
C VAL A 31 4.94 5.45 -2.81
N ALA A 32 4.59 4.59 -1.84
CA ALA A 32 3.20 4.24 -1.52
C ALA A 32 2.36 5.48 -1.21
N ARG A 33 2.89 6.40 -0.40
CA ARG A 33 2.24 7.67 -0.05
C ARG A 33 1.92 8.50 -1.29
N VAL A 34 2.85 8.64 -2.22
CA VAL A 34 2.64 9.43 -3.45
C VAL A 34 1.62 8.77 -4.37
N LEU A 35 1.65 7.44 -4.51
CA LEU A 35 0.68 6.69 -5.32
C LEU A 35 -0.74 6.85 -4.76
N ARG A 36 -0.90 6.71 -3.44
CA ARG A 36 -2.19 6.91 -2.75
C ARG A 36 -2.71 8.33 -2.93
N GLN A 37 -1.86 9.34 -2.81
CA GLN A 37 -2.22 10.75 -3.07
C GLN A 37 -2.72 10.99 -4.51
N ARG A 38 -2.28 10.16 -5.47
CA ARG A 38 -2.73 10.19 -6.86
C ARG A 38 -3.98 9.34 -7.11
N GLY A 39 -4.60 8.79 -6.07
CA GLY A 39 -5.76 7.90 -6.17
C GLY A 39 -5.43 6.50 -6.68
N VAL A 40 -4.15 6.11 -6.68
CA VAL A 40 -3.73 4.76 -7.08
C VAL A 40 -3.80 3.84 -5.84
N PRO A 41 -4.57 2.74 -5.87
CA PRO A 41 -4.59 1.78 -4.78
C PRO A 41 -3.23 1.11 -4.62
N VAL A 42 -2.78 0.90 -3.38
CA VAL A 42 -1.49 0.28 -3.08
C VAL A 42 -1.68 -0.86 -2.08
N THR A 43 -1.09 -2.01 -2.38
CA THR A 43 -0.96 -3.15 -1.48
C THR A 43 0.51 -3.42 -1.17
N TRP A 44 0.77 -4.06 -0.03
CA TRP A 44 2.12 -4.38 0.41
C TRP A 44 2.29 -5.87 0.64
N MET A 45 3.44 -6.41 0.23
CA MET A 45 3.87 -7.77 0.54
C MET A 45 5.26 -7.73 1.17
N GLY A 46 5.38 -8.30 2.35
CA GLY A 46 6.65 -8.43 3.06
C GLY A 46 6.71 -9.76 3.82
N ALA A 47 7.71 -9.90 4.69
CA ALA A 47 7.90 -11.07 5.53
C ALA A 47 7.08 -10.99 6.81
N ASP A 48 6.49 -12.11 7.20
CA ASP A 48 5.79 -12.23 8.46
C ASP A 48 6.75 -12.06 9.67
N GLY A 49 6.26 -11.45 10.75
CA GLY A 49 7.04 -11.14 11.95
C GLY A 49 8.18 -10.10 11.80
N ALA A 50 8.40 -9.53 10.61
CA ALA A 50 9.46 -8.56 10.35
C ALA A 50 9.00 -7.10 10.55
N MET A 51 9.92 -6.14 10.42
CA MET A 51 9.69 -4.73 10.76
C MET A 51 8.50 -4.10 10.00
N GLU A 52 8.31 -4.48 8.75
CA GLU A 52 7.23 -4.03 7.88
C GLU A 52 5.83 -4.35 8.44
N THR A 53 5.67 -5.45 9.19
CA THR A 53 4.39 -5.84 9.78
C THR A 53 3.84 -4.80 10.75
N ARG A 54 4.72 -3.99 11.34
CA ARG A 54 4.37 -2.91 12.25
C ARG A 54 4.40 -1.54 11.56
N LEU A 55 5.38 -1.30 10.69
CA LEU A 55 5.55 0.03 10.06
C LEU A 55 4.55 0.30 8.94
N VAL A 56 4.22 -0.70 8.12
CA VAL A 56 3.32 -0.49 6.97
C VAL A 56 1.90 -0.12 7.39
N PRO A 57 1.25 -0.84 8.34
CA PRO A 57 -0.10 -0.48 8.77
C PRO A 57 -0.22 0.89 9.45
N GLN A 58 0.89 1.44 9.97
CA GLN A 58 0.92 2.79 10.55
C GLN A 58 0.93 3.90 9.49
N HIS A 59 1.13 3.56 8.21
CA HIS A 59 1.26 4.49 7.09
C HIS A 59 0.23 4.21 5.98
N ASP A 60 -0.72 3.32 6.24
CA ASP A 60 -1.83 2.98 5.36
C ASP A 60 -3.03 3.94 5.51
#